data_AF-A0A970FEH8-F1
#
_entry.id   AF-A0A970FEH8-F1
#
_cell.length_a   1.000
_cell.length_b   1.000
_cell.length_c   1.000
_cell.angle_alpha   90.00
_cell.angle_beta   90.00
_cell.angle_gamma   90.00
#
_symmetry.space_group_name_H-M   'P 1'
#
loop_
_entity.id
_entity.type
_entity.pdbx_description
1 polymer ?
#
loop_
_entity_poly.entity_id
_entity_poly.type
_entity_poly.pdbx_seq_one_letter_code
_entity_poly.pdbx_strand_id
1 'polypeptide(L)'
;MQRTSVCISGGFRRIGGLGISAMLTALLFLFLASPGLAAEREAFQPRGPGGGGALFALSINPAANREIFTACDMGGLFRTADFGNSYSLVHFSELVSGPASRVGFTKTTGLLY
;
A
#
# COMPACT_ATOMS: atom_id res chain seq x y z
N MET A 1 3.35 -80.68 -29.13
CA MET A 1 1.96 -80.79 -29.59
C MET A 1 1.25 -79.47 -29.26
N GLN A 2 0.57 -78.92 -30.27
CA GLN A 2 -0.44 -77.84 -30.23
C GLN A 2 -0.03 -76.41 -29.83
N ARG A 3 0.15 -75.63 -30.90
CA ARG A 3 -0.17 -74.20 -31.05
C ARG A 3 -1.37 -73.76 -30.21
N THR A 4 -1.23 -72.60 -29.56
CA THR A 4 -2.28 -71.58 -29.49
C THR A 4 -1.63 -70.21 -29.62
N SER A 5 -1.68 -69.64 -30.83
CA SER A 5 -1.37 -68.24 -31.10
C SER A 5 -2.56 -67.41 -30.63
N VAL A 6 -2.46 -66.77 -29.47
CA VAL A 6 -3.45 -65.79 -29.01
C VAL A 6 -3.20 -64.49 -29.79
N CYS A 7 -4.07 -64.21 -30.76
CA CYS A 7 -4.06 -62.95 -31.48
C CYS A 7 -4.62 -61.86 -30.56
N ILE A 8 -3.74 -61.09 -29.90
CA ILE A 8 -4.14 -59.92 -29.11
C ILE A 8 -4.44 -58.80 -30.12
N SER A 9 -5.71 -58.55 -30.42
CA SER A 9 -6.11 -57.41 -31.22
C SER A 9 -5.80 -56.13 -30.44
N GLY A 10 -4.63 -55.56 -30.73
CA GLY A 10 -4.23 -54.24 -30.25
C GLY A 10 -5.19 -53.18 -30.78
N GLY A 11 -6.25 -52.92 -30.02
CA GLY A 11 -7.09 -51.74 -30.20
C GLY A 11 -6.29 -50.52 -29.81
N PHE A 12 -5.53 -49.97 -30.76
CA PHE A 12 -4.92 -48.65 -30.66
C PHE A 12 -6.06 -47.62 -30.60
N ARG A 13 -6.60 -47.39 -29.41
CA ARG A 13 -7.52 -46.28 -29.16
C ARG A 13 -6.72 -45.01 -29.39
N ARG A 14 -6.98 -44.33 -30.51
CA ARG A 14 -6.51 -42.97 -30.77
C ARG A 14 -6.79 -42.16 -29.52
N ILE A 15 -5.75 -41.66 -28.88
CA ILE A 15 -5.86 -40.58 -27.90
C ILE A 15 -6.28 -39.38 -28.73
N GLY A 16 -7.60 -39.23 -28.91
CA GLY A 16 -8.21 -38.14 -29.65
C GLY A 16 -7.73 -36.84 -29.04
N GLY A 17 -7.24 -35.94 -29.90
CA GLY A 17 -6.53 -34.74 -29.53
C GLY A 17 -7.24 -33.97 -28.42
N LEU A 18 -6.51 -33.73 -27.34
CA LEU A 18 -6.84 -32.65 -26.41
C LEU A 18 -6.71 -31.36 -27.24
N GLY A 19 -7.82 -30.93 -27.84
CA GLY A 19 -7.83 -29.83 -28.79
C GLY A 19 -7.26 -28.58 -28.16
N ILE A 20 -6.61 -27.74 -28.97
CA ILE A 20 -6.03 -26.45 -28.55
C ILE A 20 -7.02 -25.64 -27.69
N SER A 21 -8.32 -25.75 -27.97
CA SER A 21 -9.42 -25.20 -27.18
C SER A 21 -9.42 -25.64 -25.71
N ALA A 22 -9.22 -26.94 -25.42
CA ALA A 22 -9.16 -27.46 -24.04
C ALA A 22 -7.92 -26.97 -23.28
N MET A 23 -6.80 -26.74 -23.99
CA MET A 23 -5.62 -26.13 -23.38
C MET A 23 -5.84 -24.64 -23.12
N LEU A 24 -6.51 -23.93 -24.03
CA LEU A 24 -6.80 -22.50 -23.89
C LEU A 24 -7.79 -22.23 -22.76
N THR A 25 -8.81 -23.07 -22.61
CA THR A 25 -9.77 -22.96 -21.48
C THR A 25 -9.11 -23.30 -20.15
N ALA A 26 -8.23 -24.32 -20.10
CA ALA A 26 -7.46 -24.63 -18.89
C ALA A 26 -6.51 -23.48 -18.51
N LEU A 27 -5.85 -22.86 -19.49
CA LEU A 27 -4.95 -21.74 -19.26
C LEU A 27 -5.71 -20.48 -18.81
N LEU A 28 -6.86 -20.21 -19.42
CA LEU A 28 -7.75 -19.12 -19.03
C LEU A 28 -8.28 -19.33 -17.61
N PHE A 29 -8.71 -20.55 -17.27
CA PHE A 29 -9.15 -20.89 -15.92
C PHE A 29 -8.03 -20.71 -14.88
N LEU A 30 -6.81 -21.14 -15.19
CA LEU A 30 -5.63 -20.93 -14.33
C LEU A 30 -5.27 -19.44 -14.18
N PHE A 31 -5.44 -18.64 -15.23
CA PHE A 31 -5.20 -17.19 -15.19
C PHE A 31 -6.25 -16.47 -14.33
N LEU A 32 -7.53 -16.79 -14.49
CA LEU A 32 -8.60 -16.22 -13.66
C LEU A 32 -8.57 -16.72 -12.20
N ALA A 33 -8.11 -17.94 -11.97
CA ALA A 33 -8.00 -18.52 -10.63
C ALA A 33 -6.73 -18.08 -9.89
N SER A 34 -5.84 -17.30 -10.52
CA SER A 34 -4.66 -16.78 -9.84
C SER A 34 -5.11 -15.77 -8.76
N PRO A 35 -4.81 -16.01 -7.46
CA PRO A 35 -4.99 -14.96 -6.47
C PRO A 35 -4.05 -13.83 -6.87
N GLY A 36 -4.62 -12.68 -7.25
CA GLY A 36 -3.83 -11.48 -7.49
C GLY A 36 -2.92 -11.26 -6.29
N LEU A 37 -1.67 -10.87 -6.53
CA LEU A 37 -0.70 -10.48 -5.51
C LEU A 37 -1.24 -9.26 -4.74
N ALA A 38 -2.19 -9.49 -3.84
CA ALA A 38 -2.56 -8.56 -2.80
C ALA A 38 -1.43 -8.61 -1.79
N ALA A 39 -0.36 -7.86 -2.07
CA ALA A 39 0.63 -7.57 -1.06
C ALA A 39 -0.09 -6.82 0.06
N GLU A 40 -0.13 -7.39 1.26
CA GLU A 40 -0.56 -6.67 2.44
C GLU A 40 0.39 -5.48 2.59
N ARG A 41 -0.17 -4.27 2.51
CA ARG A 41 0.61 -3.06 2.72
C ARG A 41 0.85 -2.91 4.21
N GLU A 42 1.93 -3.52 4.69
CA GLU A 42 2.49 -3.24 6.01
C GLU A 42 2.70 -1.71 6.11
N ALA A 43 1.88 -1.07 6.97
CA ALA A 43 2.01 0.35 7.21
C ALA A 43 3.25 0.59 8.07
N PHE A 44 4.07 1.57 7.68
CA PHE A 44 5.19 1.98 8.50
C PHE A 44 4.69 2.42 9.88
N GLN A 45 5.17 1.75 10.93
CA GLN A 45 4.89 2.13 12.32
C GLN A 45 6.16 2.65 12.99
N PRO A 46 6.20 3.91 13.45
CA PRO A 46 7.32 4.42 14.21
C PRO A 46 7.43 3.66 15.55
N ARG A 47 8.63 3.14 15.84
CA ARG A 47 8.96 2.43 17.08
C ARG A 47 9.97 3.26 17.87
N GLY A 48 9.49 4.23 18.64
CA GLY A 48 10.36 5.08 19.45
C GLY A 48 9.56 5.96 20.41
N PRO A 49 10.24 6.64 21.35
CA PRO A 49 9.58 7.56 22.29
C PRO A 49 8.97 8.79 21.61
N GLY A 50 9.30 9.05 20.34
CA GLY A 50 8.92 10.26 19.60
C GLY A 50 9.85 11.43 19.88
N GLY A 51 9.88 12.41 18.98
CA GLY A 51 10.73 13.60 19.10
C GLY A 51 12.23 13.34 18.88
N GLY A 52 13.08 14.16 19.53
CA GLY A 52 14.55 14.03 19.50
C GLY A 52 15.26 14.94 18.49
N GLY A 53 14.56 15.43 17.47
CA GLY A 53 15.02 16.50 16.58
C GLY A 53 14.70 17.89 17.12
N ALA A 54 15.23 18.94 16.48
CA ALA A 54 14.90 20.30 16.83
C ALA A 54 13.56 20.71 16.20
N LEU A 55 12.66 21.23 17.04
CA LEU A 55 11.33 21.69 16.63
C LEU A 55 11.31 23.22 16.57
N PHE A 56 10.71 23.75 15.51
CA PHE A 56 10.69 25.17 15.19
C PHE A 56 9.29 25.63 14.79
N ALA A 57 9.11 26.95 14.78
CA ALA A 57 7.97 27.60 14.10
C ALA A 57 6.59 27.07 14.52
N LEU A 58 6.38 26.94 15.83
CA LEU A 58 5.07 26.62 16.42
C LEU A 58 4.01 27.61 15.93
N SER A 59 2.92 27.09 15.39
CA SER A 59 1.77 27.86 14.94
C SER A 59 0.48 27.26 15.47
N ILE A 60 -0.31 28.08 16.17
CA ILE A 60 -1.56 27.67 16.82
C ILE A 60 -2.73 28.21 16.00
N ASN A 61 -3.69 27.34 15.68
CA ASN A 61 -4.86 27.75 14.92
C ASN A 61 -5.73 28.71 15.76
N PRO A 62 -5.93 29.98 15.33
CA PRO A 62 -6.70 30.96 16.09
C PRO A 62 -8.21 30.66 16.10
N ALA A 63 -8.71 29.87 15.13
CA ALA A 63 -10.10 29.43 15.09
C ALA A 63 -10.33 28.14 15.92
N ALA A 64 -9.28 27.38 16.20
CA ALA A 64 -9.34 26.11 16.92
C ALA A 64 -8.08 25.90 17.78
N ASN A 65 -8.12 26.36 19.03
CA ASN A 65 -6.96 26.39 19.94
C ASN A 65 -6.32 25.03 20.28
N ARG A 66 -6.87 23.92 19.79
CA ARG A 66 -6.33 22.57 19.98
C ARG A 66 -5.43 22.13 18.83
N GLU A 67 -5.52 22.79 17.68
CA GLU A 67 -4.72 22.49 16.50
C GLU A 67 -3.44 23.30 16.49
N ILE A 68 -2.30 22.60 16.41
CA ILE A 68 -0.97 23.19 16.44
C ILE A 68 -0.12 22.51 15.38
N PHE A 69 0.70 23.31 14.70
CA PHE A 69 1.71 22.86 13.76
C PHE A 69 3.11 23.20 14.26
N THR A 70 4.07 22.33 14.02
CA THR A 70 5.49 22.56 14.32
C THR A 70 6.38 21.97 13.24
N ALA A 71 7.36 22.75 12.77
CA ALA A 71 8.35 22.30 11.81
C ALA A 71 9.51 21.57 12.53
N CYS A 72 10.22 20.72 11.80
CA CYS A 72 11.38 19.98 12.25
C CYS A 72 12.57 20.25 11.33
N ASP A 73 13.80 20.28 11.87
CA ASP A 73 15.03 20.43 11.07
C ASP A 73 15.21 19.34 10.00
N MET A 74 14.70 18.14 10.26
CA MET A 74 14.81 16.99 9.36
C MET A 74 13.72 16.93 8.28
N GLY A 75 12.96 18.00 8.05
CA GLY A 75 12.05 18.09 6.91
C GLY A 75 10.57 17.82 7.20
N GLY A 76 10.26 17.42 8.44
CA GLY A 76 8.90 17.10 8.87
C GLY A 76 8.10 18.33 9.28
N LEU A 77 6.80 18.35 8.95
CA LEU A 77 5.81 19.20 9.59
C LEU A 77 4.89 18.31 10.43
N PHE A 78 4.86 18.54 11.72
CA PHE A 78 4.00 17.79 12.64
C PHE A 78 2.76 18.62 12.98
N ARG A 79 1.61 17.96 12.96
CA ARG A 79 0.31 18.51 13.32
C ARG A 79 -0.27 17.74 14.50
N THR A 80 -0.74 18.46 15.50
CA THR A 80 -1.58 17.94 16.57
C THR A 80 -2.97 18.58 16.46
N ALA A 81 -4.02 17.82 16.77
CA ALA A 81 -5.39 18.32 16.89
C ALA A 81 -5.91 18.26 18.34
N ASP A 82 -5.06 17.85 19.28
CA ASP A 82 -5.39 17.56 20.67
C ASP A 82 -4.44 18.26 21.64
N PHE A 83 -3.92 19.43 21.26
CA PHE A 83 -3.04 20.27 22.08
C PHE A 83 -1.72 19.59 22.48
N GLY A 84 -1.19 18.74 21.59
CA GLY A 84 0.12 18.10 21.74
C GLY A 84 0.09 16.76 22.45
N ASN A 85 -1.09 16.17 22.70
CA ASN A 85 -1.18 14.80 23.23
C ASN A 85 -0.77 13.76 22.19
N SER A 86 -1.08 14.02 20.91
CA SER A 86 -0.65 13.20 19.78
C SER A 86 -0.26 14.06 18.58
N TYR A 87 0.69 13.56 17.79
CA TYR A 87 1.20 14.21 16.60
C TYR A 87 1.05 13.29 15.38
N SER A 88 0.66 13.89 14.27
CA SER A 88 0.63 13.29 12.93
C SER A 88 1.59 14.06 12.02
N LEU A 89 2.23 13.36 11.10
CA LEU A 89 3.09 13.99 10.10
C LEU A 89 2.23 14.44 8.92
N VAL A 90 2.37 15.70 8.51
CA VAL A 90 1.75 16.20 7.27
C VAL A 90 2.38 15.47 6.09
N HIS A 91 1.55 15.01 5.15
CA HIS A 91 2.01 14.14 4.08
C HIS A 91 3.05 14.86 3.21
N PHE A 92 4.14 14.17 2.85
CA PHE A 92 5.25 14.76 2.10
C PHE A 92 4.87 15.28 0.71
N SER A 93 3.74 14.82 0.15
CA SER A 93 3.22 15.32 -1.13
C SER A 93 2.50 16.67 -1.00
N GLU A 94 2.08 17.03 0.21
CA GLU A 94 1.42 18.29 0.51
C GLU A 94 2.46 19.38 0.79
N LEU A 95 3.44 19.07 1.65
CA LEU A 95 4.47 20.01 2.04
C LEU A 95 5.75 19.30 2.48
N VAL A 96 6.88 19.85 2.06
CA VAL A 96 8.21 19.54 2.61
C VAL A 96 8.66 20.74 3.43
N SER A 97 8.92 20.52 4.71
CA SER A 97 9.19 21.57 5.70
C SER A 97 10.70 21.73 5.93
N GLY A 98 11.09 22.76 6.66
CA GLY A 98 12.43 22.94 7.21
C GLY A 98 12.41 23.87 8.41
N PRO A 99 13.57 24.20 9.01
CA PRO A 99 13.63 25.02 10.24
C PRO A 99 12.93 26.38 10.16
N ALA A 100 12.85 26.96 8.96
CA ALA A 100 12.24 28.28 8.71
C ALA A 100 10.78 28.20 8.22
N SER A 101 10.25 27.00 7.96
CA SER A 101 8.88 26.80 7.50
C SER A 101 7.90 27.16 8.61
N ARG A 102 6.91 28.00 8.31
CA ARG A 102 5.85 28.43 9.23
C ARG A 102 4.52 28.14 8.60
N VAL A 103 3.53 27.78 9.42
CA VAL A 103 2.14 27.62 8.96
C VAL A 103 1.35 28.87 9.32
N GLY A 104 0.80 29.53 8.32
CA GLY A 104 -0.12 30.65 8.43
C GLY A 104 -1.57 30.18 8.32
N PHE A 105 -2.44 30.76 9.14
CA PHE A 105 -3.88 30.49 9.09
C PHE A 105 -4.60 31.59 8.32
N THR A 106 -5.62 31.19 7.56
CA THR A 106 -6.54 32.11 6.90
C THR A 106 -7.93 32.00 7.55
N LYS A 107 -8.81 32.97 7.27
CA LYS A 107 -10.21 32.92 7.72
C LYS A 107 -11.00 31.79 7.04
N THR A 108 -10.54 31.31 5.90
CA THR A 108 -11.19 30.23 5.15
C THR A 108 -10.69 28.88 5.67
N THR A 109 -11.61 27.99 6.03
CA THR A 109 -11.27 26.66 6.51
C THR A 109 -10.55 25.85 5.43
N GLY A 110 -9.48 25.16 5.82
CA GLY A 110 -8.70 24.29 4.91
C GLY A 110 -7.68 25.02 4.04
N LEU A 111 -7.58 26.35 4.12
CA LEU A 111 -6.55 27.13 3.42
C LEU A 111 -5.47 27.60 4.40
N LEU A 112 -4.28 27.02 4.26
CA LEU A 112 -3.07 27.27 5.06
C LEU A 112 -1.93 27.69 4.09
N TYR A 113 -0.97 28.50 4.54
CA TYR A 113 0.16 28.96 3.71
C TYR A 113 1.48 29.04 4.49
#